data_AF-A0A9P4MQZ4-F1
#
_entry.id   AF-A0A9P4MQZ4-F1
#
_cell.length_a   1.000
_cell.length_b   1.000
_cell.length_c   1.000
_cell.angle_alpha   90.00
_cell.angle_beta   90.00
_cell.angle_gamma   90.00
#
_symmetry.space_group_name_H-M   'P 1'
#
loop_
_entity.id
_entity.type
_entity.pdbx_description
1 polymer ?
#
loop_
_entity_poly.entity_id
_entity_poly.type
_entity_poly.pdbx_seq_one_letter_code
_entity_poly.pdbx_strand_id
1 'polypeptide(L)'
;LTTLLTLISARIASIALPRTLKSNSTTTLHLLTENYIQGVSEISIAIGFAPSPGYPSSLGRFISSAYLGPNKSNTLETILVPVHVPAAEELGTAEDVVGSAALLSLYGAVAAPMVRIFNVTVGIGEEES
;
A
#
# COMPACT_ATOMS: atom_id res chain seq x y z
N LEU A 1 -6.98 -22.08 34.40
CA LEU A 1 -6.44 -20.77 34.02
C LEU A 1 -7.05 -20.42 32.67
N THR A 2 -8.00 -19.50 32.61
CA THR A 2 -8.71 -19.16 31.37
C THR A 2 -7.99 -17.97 30.74
N THR A 3 -7.16 -18.21 29.73
CA THR A 3 -6.53 -17.14 28.94
C THR A 3 -7.60 -16.41 28.16
N LEU A 4 -7.84 -15.13 28.49
CA LEU A 4 -8.65 -14.23 27.69
C LEU A 4 -7.83 -13.88 26.44
N LEU A 5 -8.09 -14.55 25.31
CA LEU A 5 -7.52 -14.11 24.04
C LEU A 5 -8.18 -12.78 23.66
N THR A 6 -7.44 -11.69 23.81
CA THR A 6 -7.83 -10.41 23.21
C THR A 6 -7.77 -10.59 21.70
N LEU A 7 -8.92 -10.57 21.03
CA LEU A 7 -8.96 -10.46 19.58
C LEU A 7 -8.41 -9.10 19.19
N ILE A 8 -7.12 -9.04 18.85
CA ILE A 8 -6.52 -7.85 18.24
C ILE A 8 -7.31 -7.60 16.96
N SER A 9 -7.91 -6.42 16.86
CA SER A 9 -8.59 -5.96 15.66
C SER A 9 -7.74 -4.85 15.05
N ALA A 10 -7.36 -5.00 13.79
CA ALA A 10 -6.45 -4.08 13.11
C ALA A 10 -6.80 -3.95 11.63
N ARG A 11 -6.32 -2.87 11.02
CA ARG A 11 -6.49 -2.59 9.59
C ARG A 11 -5.24 -1.97 8.99
N ILE A 12 -5.14 -1.98 7.66
CA ILE A 12 -4.16 -1.15 6.96
C ILE A 12 -4.66 0.30 6.96
N ALA A 13 -3.81 1.21 7.44
CA ALA A 13 -4.16 2.61 7.64
C ALA A 13 -3.37 3.57 6.76
N SER A 14 -2.18 3.16 6.30
CA SER A 14 -1.35 3.96 5.41
C SER A 14 -0.34 3.10 4.65
N ILE A 15 0.34 3.73 3.70
CA ILE A 15 1.46 3.14 2.97
C ILE A 15 2.73 3.95 3.20
N ALA A 16 3.88 3.31 3.09
CA ALA A 16 5.19 3.95 3.06
C ALA A 16 6.08 3.33 2.00
N LEU A 17 6.90 4.18 1.40
CA LEU A 17 7.98 3.86 0.47
C LEU A 17 9.24 4.59 0.94
N PRO A 18 10.44 4.15 0.51
CA PRO A 18 11.65 4.95 0.64
C PRO A 18 11.45 6.35 0.08
N ARG A 19 12.18 7.33 0.61
CA ARG A 19 12.06 8.73 0.20
C ARG A 19 12.48 8.91 -1.26
N THR A 20 13.50 8.17 -1.68
CA THR A 20 13.98 8.12 -3.06
C THR A 20 13.93 6.68 -3.54
N LEU A 21 13.29 6.44 -4.68
CA LEU A 21 13.27 5.14 -5.31
C LEU A 21 14.35 5.04 -6.38
N LYS A 22 15.06 3.91 -6.39
CA LYS A 22 15.97 3.59 -7.48
C LYS A 22 15.17 3.25 -8.75
N SER A 23 15.49 3.93 -9.84
CA SER A 23 14.85 3.68 -11.14
C SER A 23 15.08 2.24 -11.65
N ASN A 24 14.07 1.69 -12.34
CA ASN A 24 14.10 0.36 -12.96
C ASN A 24 14.57 -0.75 -12.00
N SER A 25 14.03 -0.76 -10.78
CA SER A 25 14.45 -1.66 -9.70
C SER A 25 13.26 -2.27 -8.96
N THR A 26 13.51 -3.10 -7.96
CA THR A 26 12.47 -3.60 -7.05
C THR A 26 12.66 -2.94 -5.70
N THR A 27 11.59 -2.35 -5.17
CA THR A 27 11.51 -1.79 -3.83
C THR A 27 10.45 -2.52 -3.01
N THR A 28 10.33 -2.18 -1.73
CA THR A 28 9.31 -2.73 -0.84
C THR A 28 8.31 -1.64 -0.45
N LEU A 29 7.03 -1.88 -0.76
CA LEU A 29 5.91 -1.10 -0.24
C LEU A 29 5.56 -1.62 1.16
N HIS A 30 5.58 -0.72 2.13
CA HIS A 30 5.21 -1.01 3.52
C HIS A 30 3.74 -0.64 3.72
N LEU A 31 2.89 -1.60 4.04
CA LEU A 31 1.52 -1.34 4.47
C LEU A 31 1.51 -1.26 5.99
N LEU A 32 1.26 -0.06 6.50
CA LEU A 32 1.30 0.22 7.92
C LEU A 32 -0.08 -0.05 8.52
N THR A 33 -0.08 -0.76 9.63
CA THR A 33 -1.29 -1.23 10.29
C THR A 33 -1.52 -0.49 11.61
N GLU A 34 -2.78 -0.38 12.00
CA GLU A 34 -3.19 0.26 13.25
C GLU A 34 -4.30 -0.53 13.94
N ASN A 35 -4.47 -0.29 15.24
CA ASN A 35 -5.61 -0.83 15.99
C ASN A 35 -6.93 -0.29 15.42
N TYR A 36 -7.93 -1.16 15.32
CA TYR A 36 -9.25 -0.79 14.83
C TYR A 36 -10.35 -1.43 15.66
N ILE A 37 -11.49 -0.74 15.78
CA ILE A 37 -12.59 -1.15 16.67
C ILE A 37 -13.34 -2.40 16.21
N GLN A 38 -13.10 -2.88 14.98
CA GLN A 38 -13.76 -4.03 14.37
C GLN A 38 -12.74 -4.84 13.55
N GLY A 39 -13.03 -6.13 13.31
CA GLY A 39 -12.21 -6.94 12.41
C GLY A 39 -12.29 -6.47 10.96
N VAL A 40 -11.16 -6.47 10.27
CA VAL A 40 -11.04 -6.10 8.85
C VAL A 40 -10.35 -7.22 8.08
N SER A 41 -10.94 -7.63 6.95
CA SER A 41 -10.31 -8.54 6.00
C SER A 41 -9.79 -7.75 4.80
N GLU A 42 -8.47 -7.64 4.69
CA GLU A 42 -7.78 -7.02 3.57
C GLU A 42 -7.67 -8.06 2.44
N ILE A 43 -8.29 -7.77 1.29
CA ILE A 43 -8.45 -8.75 0.21
C ILE A 43 -7.31 -8.61 -0.79
N SER A 44 -7.16 -7.43 -1.36
CA SER A 44 -6.22 -7.18 -2.44
C SER A 44 -5.78 -5.73 -2.48
N ILE A 45 -4.58 -5.51 -3.01
CA ILE A 45 -4.04 -4.18 -3.26
C ILE A 45 -3.57 -4.06 -4.71
N ALA A 46 -3.88 -2.94 -5.35
CA ALA A 46 -3.35 -2.57 -6.66
C ALA A 46 -2.47 -1.33 -6.50
N ILE A 47 -1.32 -1.32 -7.17
CA ILE A 47 -0.25 -0.34 -6.97
C ILE A 47 0.06 0.33 -8.30
N GLY A 48 0.27 1.65 -8.25
CA GLY A 48 0.62 2.44 -9.42
C GLY A 48 1.55 3.60 -9.10
N PHE A 49 2.12 4.18 -10.16
CA PHE A 49 2.90 5.41 -10.10
C PHE A 49 2.39 6.43 -11.11
N ALA A 50 2.45 7.71 -10.76
CA ALA A 50 2.22 8.83 -11.66
C ALA A 50 3.31 9.90 -11.49
N PRO A 51 3.66 10.66 -12.53
CA PRO A 51 4.41 11.91 -12.34
C PRO A 51 3.64 12.83 -11.39
N SER A 52 4.35 13.45 -10.44
CA SER A 52 3.75 14.45 -9.55
C SER A 52 3.25 15.67 -10.35
N PRO A 53 2.06 16.24 -10.04
CA PRO A 53 1.18 15.95 -8.90
C PRO A 53 0.15 14.82 -9.10
N GLY A 54 0.18 14.09 -10.22
CA GLY A 54 -0.74 12.99 -10.52
C GLY A 54 -2.20 13.42 -10.72
N TYR A 55 -3.08 12.47 -11.07
CA TYR A 55 -4.52 12.70 -11.15
C TYR A 55 -5.21 12.21 -9.87
N PRO A 56 -6.10 13.00 -9.24
CA PRO A 56 -6.75 12.63 -7.97
C PRO A 56 -7.49 11.29 -8.02
N SER A 57 -7.41 10.54 -6.92
CA SER A 57 -8.11 9.24 -6.76
C SER A 57 -7.84 8.23 -7.88
N SER A 58 -6.64 8.28 -8.48
CA SER A 58 -6.20 7.34 -9.50
C SER A 58 -4.87 6.71 -9.11
N LEU A 59 -4.56 5.54 -9.67
CA LEU A 59 -3.24 4.90 -9.51
C LEU A 59 -2.17 5.49 -10.42
N GLY A 60 -2.54 6.36 -11.38
CA GLY A 60 -1.68 6.63 -12.52
C GLY A 60 -1.47 5.39 -13.38
N ARG A 61 -0.22 5.07 -13.68
CA ARG A 61 0.16 3.84 -14.36
C ARG A 61 0.08 2.66 -13.40
N PHE A 62 -0.70 1.66 -13.78
CA PHE A 62 -0.74 0.38 -13.07
C PHE A 62 0.60 -0.36 -13.18
N ILE A 63 1.12 -0.85 -12.05
CA ILE A 63 2.39 -1.56 -11.95
C ILE A 63 2.18 -3.02 -11.58
N SER A 64 1.48 -3.25 -10.48
CA SER A 64 1.34 -4.57 -9.89
C SER A 64 0.13 -4.64 -8.98
N SER A 65 -0.24 -5.86 -8.62
CA SER A 65 -1.23 -6.13 -7.59
C SER A 65 -0.78 -7.30 -6.73
N ALA A 66 -1.34 -7.37 -5.52
CA ALA A 66 -1.09 -8.47 -4.60
C ALA A 66 -2.39 -8.91 -3.92
N TYR A 67 -2.54 -10.23 -3.76
CA TYR A 67 -3.52 -10.80 -2.84
C TYR A 67 -2.97 -10.71 -1.42
N LEU A 68 -3.75 -10.14 -0.50
CA LEU A 68 -3.40 -10.03 0.91
C LEU A 68 -4.03 -11.20 1.68
N GLY A 69 -5.35 -11.32 1.58
CA GLY A 69 -6.11 -12.42 2.17
C GLY A 69 -6.05 -12.45 3.70
N PRO A 70 -6.58 -13.53 4.31
CA PRO A 70 -6.69 -13.63 5.76
C PRO A 70 -5.34 -13.60 6.48
N ASN A 71 -4.26 -14.02 5.82
CA ASN A 71 -2.92 -14.08 6.41
C ASN A 71 -2.26 -12.70 6.57
N LYS A 72 -2.68 -11.71 5.77
CA LYS A 72 -2.18 -10.32 5.82
C LYS A 72 -3.28 -9.35 6.25
N SER A 73 -4.19 -9.83 7.07
CA SER A 73 -5.35 -9.10 7.58
C SER A 73 -5.36 -9.08 9.10
N ASN A 74 -5.99 -8.07 9.68
CA ASN A 74 -6.27 -8.02 11.11
C ASN A 74 -5.05 -8.26 12.02
N THR A 75 -3.89 -7.75 11.58
CA THR A 75 -2.60 -7.83 12.27
C THR A 75 -2.04 -6.43 12.50
N LEU A 76 -1.25 -6.25 13.56
CA LEU A 76 -0.49 -5.02 13.85
C LEU A 76 0.93 -5.06 13.26
N GLU A 77 1.28 -6.14 12.56
CA GLU A 77 2.55 -6.24 11.86
C GLU A 77 2.51 -5.40 10.57
N THR A 78 3.65 -4.80 10.22
CA THR A 78 3.82 -4.16 8.91
C THR A 78 3.85 -5.24 7.83
N ILE A 79 3.04 -5.05 6.79
CA ILE A 79 2.98 -5.97 5.68
C ILE A 79 3.88 -5.47 4.57
N LEU A 80 4.79 -6.32 4.12
CA LEU A 80 5.72 -6.03 3.04
C LEU A 80 5.19 -6.56 1.70
N VAL A 81 5.19 -5.69 0.68
CA VAL A 81 4.79 -6.02 -0.69
C VAL A 81 5.91 -5.59 -1.64
N PRO A 82 6.54 -6.53 -2.39
CA PRO A 82 7.53 -6.16 -3.39
C PRO A 82 6.87 -5.44 -4.57
N VAL A 83 7.48 -4.34 -5.01
CA VAL A 83 6.97 -3.51 -6.12
C VAL A 83 8.10 -3.20 -7.08
N HIS A 84 7.83 -3.31 -8.37
CA HIS A 84 8.76 -2.87 -9.40
C HIS A 84 8.59 -1.37 -9.67
N VAL A 85 9.68 -0.62 -9.57
CA VAL A 85 9.74 0.80 -9.91
C VAL A 85 10.10 0.89 -11.40
N PRO A 86 9.26 1.51 -12.24
CA PRO A 86 9.56 1.70 -13.66
C PRO A 86 10.83 2.51 -13.91
N ALA A 87 11.31 2.49 -15.16
CA ALA A 87 12.38 3.38 -15.56
C ALA A 87 11.93 4.86 -15.46
N ALA A 88 12.86 5.77 -15.19
CA ALA A 88 12.55 7.18 -14.93
C ALA A 88 11.89 7.83 -16.15
N GLU A 89 12.33 7.47 -17.35
CA GLU A 89 11.79 7.94 -18.63
C GLU A 89 10.32 7.54 -18.81
N GLU A 90 9.91 6.44 -18.18
CA GLU A 90 8.53 5.95 -18.21
C GLU A 90 7.61 6.66 -17.21
N LEU A 91 8.18 7.32 -16.20
CA LEU A 91 7.46 8.10 -15.18
C LEU A 91 7.38 9.58 -15.55
N GLY A 92 8.02 10.01 -16.64
CA GLY A 92 8.04 11.37 -17.15
C GLY A 92 9.23 12.18 -16.63
N THR A 93 9.21 13.49 -16.88
CA THR A 93 10.32 14.40 -16.51
C THR A 93 10.18 14.99 -15.11
N ALA A 94 9.28 14.47 -14.28
CA ALA A 94 9.07 14.96 -12.92
C ALA A 94 10.17 14.42 -12.00
N GLU A 95 10.75 15.28 -11.16
CA GLU A 95 11.72 14.87 -10.13
C GLU A 95 11.07 13.95 -9.08
N ASP A 96 9.77 14.19 -8.80
CA ASP A 96 8.96 13.42 -7.87
C ASP A 96 7.85 12.64 -8.60
N VAL A 97 7.53 11.48 -8.03
CA VAL A 97 6.40 10.63 -8.44
C VAL A 97 5.46 10.40 -7.27
N VAL A 98 4.18 10.22 -7.60
CA VAL A 98 3.15 9.80 -6.65
C VAL A 98 3.02 8.29 -6.74
N GLY A 99 3.42 7.59 -5.68
CA GLY A 99 3.10 6.19 -5.46
C GLY A 99 1.69 6.05 -4.88
N SER A 100 0.84 5.31 -5.56
CA SER A 100 -0.56 5.14 -5.19
C SER A 100 -0.89 3.67 -4.96
N ALA A 101 -1.72 3.38 -3.97
CA ALA A 101 -2.19 2.03 -3.68
C ALA A 101 -3.70 2.01 -3.40
N ALA A 102 -4.44 1.21 -4.16
CA ALA A 102 -5.87 0.99 -3.99
C ALA A 102 -6.09 -0.35 -3.28
N LEU A 103 -6.58 -0.27 -2.05
CA LEU A 103 -6.81 -1.41 -1.15
C LEU A 103 -8.30 -1.75 -1.11
N LEU A 104 -8.64 -3.01 -1.40
CA LEU A 104 -9.96 -3.57 -1.20
C LEU A 104 -10.01 -4.31 0.14
N SER A 105 -10.96 -3.92 0.99
CA SER A 105 -11.16 -4.52 2.31
C SER A 105 -12.64 -4.86 2.55
N LEU A 106 -12.90 -5.80 3.47
CA LEU A 106 -14.22 -6.13 3.99
C LEU A 106 -14.27 -5.82 5.49
N TYR A 107 -15.26 -5.04 5.91
CA TYR A 107 -15.38 -4.52 7.28
C TYR A 107 -16.49 -5.20 8.07
N GLY A 108 -16.17 -5.55 9.32
CA GLY A 108 -17.13 -5.98 10.33
C GLY A 108 -17.83 -7.30 10.03
N ALA A 109 -18.87 -7.62 10.81
CA ALA A 109 -19.56 -8.90 10.76
C ALA A 109 -20.31 -9.18 9.46
N VAL A 110 -20.66 -8.13 8.72
CA VAL A 110 -21.41 -8.23 7.45
C VAL A 110 -20.50 -8.20 6.22
N ALA A 111 -19.18 -8.18 6.41
CA ALA A 111 -18.19 -8.14 5.33
C ALA A 111 -18.45 -7.01 4.31
N ALA A 112 -18.73 -5.80 4.81
CA ALA A 112 -19.05 -4.66 3.96
C ALA A 112 -17.82 -4.25 3.11
N PRO A 113 -17.92 -4.23 1.76
CA PRO A 113 -16.78 -3.93 0.90
C PRO A 113 -16.46 -2.44 0.86
N MET A 114 -15.17 -2.11 0.85
CA MET A 114 -14.65 -0.75 0.75
C MET A 114 -13.36 -0.73 -0.07
N VAL A 115 -13.21 0.26 -0.94
CA VAL A 115 -11.94 0.56 -1.62
C VAL A 115 -11.37 1.86 -1.04
N ARG A 116 -10.13 1.81 -0.55
CA ARG A 116 -9.39 2.97 -0.06
C ARG A 116 -8.16 3.20 -0.92
N ILE A 117 -7.92 4.46 -1.30
CA ILE A 117 -6.71 4.85 -2.03
C ILE A 117 -5.77 5.58 -1.08
N PHE A 118 -4.51 5.16 -1.06
CA PHE A 118 -3.42 5.83 -0.38
C PHE A 118 -2.46 6.40 -1.40
N ASN A 119 -1.86 7.55 -1.10
CA ASN A 119 -0.85 8.20 -1.92
C ASN A 119 0.35 8.59 -1.06
N VAL A 120 1.54 8.47 -1.63
CA VAL A 120 2.79 8.97 -1.08
C VAL A 120 3.61 9.59 -2.21
N THR A 121 4.23 10.73 -1.97
CA THR A 121 5.14 11.36 -2.94
C THR A 121 6.57 10.99 -2.59
N VAL A 122 7.34 10.53 -3.58
CA VAL A 122 8.72 10.09 -3.45
C VAL A 122 9.54 10.56 -4.63
N GLY A 123 10.85 10.76 -4.44
CA GLY A 123 11.77 11.10 -5.52
C GLY A 123 12.19 9.88 -6.34
N ILE A 124 12.66 10.10 -7.57
CA ILE A 124 13.34 9.08 -8.38
C ILE A 124 14.83 9.41 -8.48
N GLY A 125 15.70 8.43 -8.21
CA GLY A 125 17.15 8.61 -8.24
C GLY A 125 17.92 7.36 -8.67
N GLU A 126 19.25 7.47 -8.65
CA GLU A 126 20.17 6.36 -8.98
C GLU A 126 20.29 5.34 -7.83
N GLU A 127 20.03 5.78 -6.60
CA GLU A 127 20.09 4.99 -5.38
C GLU A 127 18.82 5.17 -4.54
N GLU A 128 18.50 4.16 -3.73
CA GLU A 128 17.35 4.17 -2.83
C GLU A 128 17.75 4.74 -1.45
N SER A 129 16.93 5.63 -0.87
CA SER A 129 17.19 6.30 0.42
C SER A 129 15.94 6.58 1.22
#